data_AF-A0A315X3N9-F1
#
_entry.id   AF-A0A315X3N9-F1
#
_cell.length_a   1.000
_cell.length_b   1.000
_cell.length_c   1.000
_cell.angle_alpha   90.00
_cell.angle_beta   90.00
_cell.angle_gamma   90.00
#
_symmetry.space_group_name_H-M   'P 1'
#
loop_
_entity.id
_entity.type
_entity.pdbx_description
1 polymer ?
#
loop_
_entity_poly.entity_id
_entity_poly.type
_entity_poly.pdbx_seq_one_letter_code
_entity_poly.pdbx_strand_id
1 'polypeptide(L)'
;MTGPEPLRLTEILTTSSAVANYLGQPEVTAGHMLSAIAILRGEMTMESLGRPVSPLVSRIQGGGGAEPRVRELAQRWFARLGGDVGAALDDVQLASFLEELYGLTSET
;
A
#
# COMPACT_ATOMS: atom_id res chain seq x y z
N MET A 1 14.24 4.26 23.69
CA MET A 1 13.85 3.53 22.47
C MET A 1 12.69 4.30 21.88
N THR A 2 12.92 4.98 20.76
CA THR A 2 11.84 5.58 19.96
C THR A 2 10.98 4.44 19.43
N GLY A 3 9.66 4.52 19.60
CA GLY A 3 8.73 3.56 19.00
C GLY A 3 8.85 3.53 17.47
N PRO A 4 8.18 2.59 16.79
CA PRO A 4 8.11 2.61 15.33
C PRO A 4 7.63 3.98 14.84
N GLU A 5 8.25 4.48 13.77
CA GLU A 5 7.91 5.78 13.21
C GLU A 5 6.46 5.74 12.67
N PRO A 6 5.62 6.75 12.97
CA PRO A 6 4.25 6.79 12.49
C PRO A 6 4.19 6.80 10.96
N LEU A 7 3.36 5.92 10.37
CA LEU A 7 3.26 5.79 8.92
C LEU A 7 2.25 6.79 8.33
N ARG A 8 2.60 7.42 7.21
CA ARG A 8 1.65 8.26 6.47
C ARG A 8 0.90 7.42 5.43
N LEU A 9 -0.38 7.75 5.23
CA LEU A 9 -1.18 7.10 4.19
C LEU A 9 -0.54 7.25 2.80
N THR A 10 0.06 8.41 2.52
CA THR A 10 0.75 8.67 1.26
C THR A 10 1.97 7.78 1.05
N GLU A 11 2.75 7.52 2.11
CA GLU A 11 3.90 6.61 2.05
C GLU A 11 3.46 5.18 1.76
N ILE A 12 2.35 4.75 2.36
CA ILE A 12 1.77 3.43 2.09
C ILE A 12 1.33 3.34 0.63
N LEU A 13 0.66 4.36 0.09
CA LEU A 13 0.18 4.39 -1.31
C LEU A 13 1.33 4.44 -2.33
N THR A 14 2.38 5.22 -2.07
CA THR A 14 3.55 5.26 -2.95
C THR A 14 4.32 3.95 -2.91
N THR A 15 4.46 3.36 -1.72
CA THR A 15 5.17 2.09 -1.55
C THR A 15 4.39 0.92 -2.14
N SER A 16 3.06 0.90 -2.02
CA SER A 16 2.22 -0.14 -2.63
C SER A 16 2.25 -0.08 -4.16
N SER A 17 2.34 1.12 -4.73
CA SER A 17 2.58 1.32 -6.17
C SER A 17 3.94 0.77 -6.58
N ALA A 18 4.99 0.98 -5.77
CA ALA A 18 6.30 0.41 -6.02
C ALA A 18 6.28 -1.13 -5.95
N VAL A 19 5.57 -1.70 -4.96
CA VAL A 19 5.35 -3.15 -4.82
C VAL A 19 4.65 -3.74 -6.06
N ALA A 20 3.54 -3.14 -6.50
CA ALA A 20 2.82 -3.60 -7.68
C ALA A 20 3.71 -3.59 -8.93
N ASN A 21 4.46 -2.50 -9.13
CA ASN A 21 5.42 -2.38 -10.22
C ASN A 21 6.54 -3.43 -10.15
N TYR A 22 7.08 -3.66 -8.95
CA TYR A 22 8.11 -4.68 -8.72
C TYR A 22 7.62 -6.08 -9.11
N LEU A 23 6.36 -6.39 -8.80
CA LEU A 23 5.70 -7.64 -9.13
C LEU A 23 5.14 -7.71 -10.56
N GLY A 24 5.30 -6.64 -11.35
CA GLY A 24 4.76 -6.54 -12.71
C GLY A 24 3.23 -6.59 -12.76
N GLN A 25 2.56 -6.18 -11.68
CA GLN A 25 1.11 -6.17 -11.59
C GLN A 25 0.56 -4.82 -12.09
N PRO A 26 -0.49 -4.84 -12.94
CA PRO A 26 -1.04 -3.62 -13.54
C PRO A 26 -1.85 -2.76 -12.57
N GLU A 27 -2.30 -3.34 -11.46
CA GLU A 27 -3.13 -2.68 -10.46
C GLU A 27 -2.61 -2.92 -9.04
N VAL A 28 -2.73 -1.89 -8.20
CA VAL A 28 -2.50 -1.99 -6.75
C VAL A 28 -3.68 -2.70 -6.10
N THR A 29 -3.40 -3.83 -5.44
CA THR A 29 -4.37 -4.63 -4.67
C THR A 29 -4.21 -4.37 -3.17
N ALA A 30 -5.16 -4.85 -2.37
CA ALA A 30 -5.04 -4.79 -0.91
C ALA A 30 -3.78 -5.52 -0.40
N GLY A 31 -3.42 -6.64 -1.05
CA GLY A 31 -2.19 -7.38 -0.75
C GLY A 31 -0.93 -6.52 -0.95
N HIS A 32 -0.86 -5.72 -2.00
CA HIS A 32 0.26 -4.80 -2.22
C HIS A 32 0.36 -3.72 -1.14
N MET A 33 -0.77 -3.25 -0.61
CA MET A 33 -0.79 -2.29 0.51
C MET A 33 -0.32 -2.92 1.82
N LEU A 34 -0.71 -4.17 2.10
CA LEU A 34 -0.23 -4.91 3.27
C LEU A 34 1.28 -5.13 3.21
N SER A 35 1.80 -5.55 2.06
CA SER A 35 3.25 -5.67 1.85
C SER A 35 3.98 -4.34 2.01
N ALA A 36 3.40 -3.24 1.52
CA ALA A 36 3.97 -1.90 1.70
C ALA A 36 4.07 -1.50 3.18
N ILE A 37 3.04 -1.78 3.98
CA ILE A 37 3.06 -1.51 5.43
C ILE A 37 4.15 -2.35 6.11
N ALA A 38 4.25 -3.65 5.79
CA ALA A 38 5.29 -4.52 6.34
C ALA A 38 6.71 -4.03 5.98
N ILE A 39 6.90 -3.55 4.75
CA ILE A 39 8.18 -2.94 4.31
C ILE A 39 8.49 -1.67 5.08
N LEU A 40 7.52 -0.76 5.21
CA LEU A 40 7.70 0.51 5.93
C LEU A 40 7.97 0.30 7.43
N ARG A 41 7.46 -0.79 8.01
CA ARG A 41 7.74 -1.18 9.40
C ARG A 41 9.07 -1.95 9.58
N GLY A 42 9.77 -2.25 8.48
CA GLY A 42 11.00 -3.05 8.51
C GLY A 42 10.77 -4.53 8.83
N GLU A 43 9.53 -5.01 8.74
CA GLU A 43 9.14 -6.41 8.97
C GLU A 43 9.41 -7.28 7.74
N MET A 44 9.53 -6.65 6.57
CA MET A 44 9.74 -7.28 5.28
C MET A 44 10.66 -6.41 4.41
N THR A 45 11.36 -7.02 3.45
CA THR A 45 12.09 -6.27 2.41
C THR A 45 11.46 -6.48 1.04
N MET A 46 11.70 -5.56 0.10
CA MET A 46 11.15 -5.70 -1.25
C MET A 46 11.66 -6.96 -1.98
N GLU A 47 12.90 -7.41 -1.72
CA GLU A 47 13.46 -8.63 -2.31
C GLU A 47 12.73 -9.90 -1.84
N SER A 48 12.13 -9.87 -0.65
CA SER A 48 11.40 -11.03 -0.12
C SER A 48 10.09 -11.32 -0.86
N LEU A 49 9.60 -10.35 -1.64
CA LEU A 49 8.40 -10.49 -2.48
C LEU A 49 8.65 -11.34 -3.74
N GLY A 50 9.91 -11.64 -4.07
CA GLY A 50 10.30 -12.41 -5.23
C GLY A 50 11.26 -11.66 -6.14
N ARG A 51 11.31 -12.06 -7.42
CA ARG A 51 12.19 -11.42 -8.42
C ARG A 51 11.50 -10.23 -9.07
N PRO A 52 12.20 -9.09 -9.25
CA PRO A 52 11.63 -7.93 -9.92
C PRO A 52 11.29 -8.27 -11.36
N VAL A 53 10.13 -7.81 -11.82
CA VAL A 53 9.80 -7.80 -13.26
C VAL A 53 10.57 -6.65 -13.93
N SER A 54 11.14 -6.91 -15.10
CA SER A 54 11.91 -5.90 -15.83
C SER A 54 11.05 -4.67 -16.14
N PRO A 55 11.47 -3.45 -15.75
CA PRO A 55 10.72 -2.22 -16.01
C PRO A 55 10.49 -1.95 -17.51
N LEU A 56 11.33 -2.53 -18.36
CA LEU A 56 11.22 -2.42 -19.82
C LEU A 56 10.05 -3.24 -20.38
N VAL A 57 9.60 -4.27 -19.67
CA VAL A 57 8.45 -5.10 -20.04
C VAL A 57 7.15 -4.41 -19.60
N SER A 58 7.13 -3.83 -18.40
CA SER A 58 5.91 -3.20 -17.85
C SER A 58 5.48 -1.90 -18.55
N ARG A 59 6.38 -1.12 -19.18
CA ARG A 59 5.98 0.10 -19.93
C ARG A 59 5.01 -0.14 -21.07
N ILE A 60 4.92 -1.36 -21.59
CA ILE A 60 4.06 -1.71 -22.73
C ILE A 60 2.60 -1.92 -22.29
N GLN A 61 2.38 -2.32 -21.03
CA GLN A 61 1.04 -2.50 -20.47
C GLN A 61 0.71 -1.28 -19.63
N GLY A 62 0.10 -0.27 -20.26
CA GLY A 62 -0.43 0.89 -19.54
C GLY A 62 -1.33 0.44 -18.39
N GLY A 63 -0.84 0.56 -17.17
CA GLY A 63 -1.52 0.11 -15.95
C GLY A 63 -0.93 0.85 -14.77
N GLY A 64 -1.60 1.94 -14.38
CA GLY A 64 -1.22 2.80 -13.27
C GLY A 64 -2.47 3.14 -12.49
N GLY A 65 -2.97 2.16 -11.75
CA GLY A 65 -4.20 2.30 -10.99
C GLY A 65 -4.21 1.40 -9.76
N ALA A 66 -5.22 1.58 -8.92
CA ALA A 66 -5.57 0.66 -7.87
C ALA A 66 -6.89 -0.02 -8.21
N GLU A 67 -7.09 -1.24 -7.73
CA GLU A 67 -8.39 -1.92 -7.77
C GLU A 67 -9.49 -0.98 -7.23
N PRO A 68 -10.72 -1.03 -7.76
CA PRO A 68 -11.78 -0.09 -7.39
C PRO A 68 -12.01 -0.01 -5.86
N ARG A 69 -12.03 -1.16 -5.18
CA ARG A 69 -12.24 -1.24 -3.73
C ARG A 69 -11.08 -0.65 -2.93
N VAL A 70 -9.84 -0.83 -3.39
CA VAL A 70 -8.65 -0.22 -2.80
C VAL A 70 -8.68 1.29 -2.96
N ARG A 71 -9.11 1.77 -4.13
CA ARG A 71 -9.27 3.21 -4.42
C ARG A 71 -10.32 3.84 -3.52
N GLU A 72 -11.48 3.19 -3.37
CA GLU A 72 -12.54 3.63 -2.46
C GLU A 72 -12.05 3.69 -1.01
N LEU A 73 -11.35 2.65 -0.55
CA LEU A 73 -10.76 2.62 0.79
C LEU A 73 -9.77 3.78 1.01
N ALA A 74 -8.84 3.99 0.07
CA ALA A 74 -7.87 5.06 0.16
C ALA A 74 -8.53 6.45 0.19
N GLN A 75 -9.58 6.67 -0.61
CA GLN A 75 -10.35 7.92 -0.62
C GLN A 75 -11.07 8.16 0.72
N ARG A 76 -11.69 7.13 1.30
CA ARG A 76 -12.34 7.23 2.62
C ARG A 76 -11.35 7.61 3.71
N TRP A 77 -10.18 6.96 3.72
CA TRP A 77 -9.14 7.26 4.71
C TRP A 77 -8.51 8.63 4.52
N PHE A 78 -8.27 9.05 3.27
CA PHE A 78 -7.79 10.40 2.99
C PHE A 78 -8.79 11.47 3.47
N ALA A 79 -10.10 11.26 3.25
CA ALA A 79 -11.14 12.14 3.78
C ALA A 79 -11.18 12.13 5.32
N ARG A 80 -11.00 10.97 5.96
CA ARG A 80 -10.94 10.83 7.42
C ARG A 80 -9.77 11.59 8.04
N LEU A 81 -8.64 11.69 7.33
CA LEU A 81 -7.47 12.47 7.72
C LEU A 81 -7.60 13.97 7.39
N GLY A 82 -8.79 14.42 6.96
CA GLY A 82 -9.02 15.82 6.60
C GLY A 82 -8.35 16.25 5.28
N GLY A 83 -7.92 15.30 4.46
CA GLY A 83 -7.20 15.56 3.22
C GLY A 83 -5.74 15.99 3.41
N ASP A 84 -5.18 15.80 4.60
CA ASP A 84 -3.77 16.10 4.87
C ASP A 84 -2.86 14.96 4.40
N VAL A 85 -2.04 15.24 3.39
CA VAL A 85 -1.05 14.30 2.82
C VAL A 85 0.11 14.01 3.77
N GLY A 86 0.33 14.88 4.77
CA GLY A 86 1.36 14.75 5.79
C GLY A 86 0.88 14.09 7.08
N ALA A 87 -0.43 13.85 7.22
CA ALA A 87 -1.00 13.21 8.39
C ALA A 87 -0.49 11.77 8.53
N ALA A 88 0.12 11.50 9.68
CA ALA A 88 0.47 10.15 10.06
C ALA A 88 -0.74 9.44 10.67
N LEU A 89 -0.84 8.14 10.42
CA LEU A 89 -1.78 7.25 11.07
C LEU A 89 -1.26 6.98 12.49
N ASP A 90 -2.09 7.26 13.50
CA ASP A 90 -1.83 6.76 14.84
C ASP A 90 -2.01 5.23 14.91
N ASP A 91 -1.63 4.60 16.01
CA ASP A 91 -1.68 3.13 16.15
C ASP A 91 -3.10 2.56 15.99
N VAL A 92 -4.13 3.28 16.45
CA VAL A 92 -5.54 2.85 16.36
C VAL A 92 -6.03 2.97 14.92
N GLN A 93 -5.66 4.06 14.25
CA GLN A 93 -5.95 4.30 12.85
C GLN A 93 -5.26 3.27 11.95
N LEU A 94 -3.98 2.99 12.20
CA LEU A 94 -3.22 1.98 11.45
C LEU A 94 -3.83 0.58 11.65
N ALA A 95 -4.19 0.21 12.89
CA ALA A 95 -4.86 -1.06 13.16
C ALA A 95 -6.20 -1.18 12.41
N SER A 96 -7.04 -0.15 12.48
CA SER A 96 -8.32 -0.10 11.77
C SER A 96 -8.15 -0.17 10.25
N PHE A 97 -7.11 0.48 9.72
CA PHE A 97 -6.79 0.43 8.30
C PHE A 97 -6.35 -0.96 7.85
N LEU A 98 -5.52 -1.64 8.65
CA LEU A 98 -5.11 -3.02 8.41
C LEU A 98 -6.30 -3.98 8.40
N GLU A 99 -7.22 -3.85 9.36
CA GLU A 99 -8.45 -4.67 9.39
C GLU A 99 -9.28 -4.51 8.10
N GLU A 100 -9.48 -3.29 7.62
CA GLU A 100 -10.19 -3.04 6.36
C GLU A 100 -9.45 -3.66 5.16
N LEU A 101 -8.11 -3.57 5.11
CA LEU A 101 -7.31 -4.19 4.05
C LEU A 101 -7.41 -5.72 4.06
N TYR A 102 -7.33 -6.36 5.24
CA TYR A 102 -7.51 -7.81 5.35
C TYR A 102 -8.91 -8.26 4.94
N GLY A 103 -9.94 -7.45 5.24
CA GLY A 103 -11.30 -7.65 4.76
C GLY A 103 -11.35 -7.73 3.22
N LEU A 104 -10.67 -6.82 2.52
CA LEU A 104 -10.60 -6.83 1.05
C LEU A 104 -9.91 -8.09 0.49
N THR A 105 -8.87 -8.60 1.16
CA THR A 105 -8.18 -9.83 0.71
C THR A 105 -9.00 -11.10 0.88
N SER A 106 -9.97 -11.12 1.80
CA SER A 106 -10.81 -12.29 2.08
C SER A 106 -12.01 -12.41 1.14
N GLU A 107 -12.32 -11.35 0.40
CA GLU A 107 -13.44 -11.28 -0.55
C GLU A 107 -13.03 -11.55 -2.01
N THR A 108 -11.74 -11.81 -2.27
CA THR A 108 -11.16 -12.05 -3.61
C THR A 108 -10.83 -13.52 -3.79
#